data_AF-A0A659R2H5-F1
#
_entry.id   AF-A0A659R2H5-F1
#
_cell.length_a   1.000
_cell.length_b   1.000
_cell.length_c   1.000
_cell.angle_alpha   90.00
_cell.angle_beta   90.00
_cell.angle_gamma   90.00
#
_symmetry.space_group_name_H-M   'P 1'
#
loop_
_entity.id
_entity.type
_entity.pdbx_description
1 polymer ?
#
loop_
_entity_poly.entity_id
_entity_poly.type
_entity_poly.pdbx_seq_one_letter_code
_entity_poly.pdbx_strand_id
1 'polypeptide(L)'
;PPPDRALRALTTPAWIWVPLLAVATLAAWFGMNDIGSSKASVASQLPVLKRLHLWLLSLLYLATFGSFIGFSAGFAMLAKTQFPDVNILQLAFFGPFIGALARSAGGVISDKFGGVRVTLINFIFMALFTALLFLTLPGSGAGSFSAFYLVFMGLFLTAGLGRGSPVRLSAVVVRLGARDGG
;
A
#
# COMPACT_ATOMS: atom_id res chain seq x y z
N PRO A 1 -26.17 -19.62 -9.39
CA PRO A 1 -26.94 -18.41 -9.77
C PRO A 1 -26.89 -18.20 -11.29
N PRO A 2 -27.95 -17.68 -11.93
CA PRO A 2 -27.88 -17.39 -13.35
C PRO A 2 -26.83 -16.27 -13.61
N PRO A 3 -26.10 -16.32 -14.74
CA PRO A 3 -24.91 -15.49 -14.98
C PRO A 3 -25.22 -13.99 -15.04
N ASP A 4 -26.46 -13.62 -15.37
CA ASP A 4 -26.99 -12.26 -15.38
C ASP A 4 -27.02 -11.62 -13.97
N ARG A 5 -27.30 -12.39 -12.92
CA ARG A 5 -27.36 -11.90 -11.53
C ARG A 5 -25.97 -11.55 -10.99
N ALA A 6 -24.95 -12.31 -11.39
CA ALA A 6 -23.56 -12.06 -11.00
C ALA A 6 -23.01 -10.78 -11.68
N LEU A 7 -23.31 -10.58 -12.96
CA LEU A 7 -22.96 -9.34 -13.68
C LEU A 7 -23.69 -8.11 -13.10
N ARG A 8 -24.97 -8.24 -12.70
CA ARG A 8 -25.71 -7.15 -12.03
C ARG A 8 -25.16 -6.84 -10.63
N ALA A 9 -24.75 -7.87 -9.87
CA ALA A 9 -24.17 -7.69 -8.54
C ALA A 9 -22.80 -6.99 -8.56
N LEU A 10 -21.99 -7.22 -9.60
CA LEU A 10 -20.67 -6.57 -9.77
C LEU A 10 -20.76 -5.16 -10.35
N THR A 11 -21.73 -4.90 -11.22
CA THR A 11 -21.85 -3.60 -11.89
C THR A 11 -22.42 -2.52 -10.98
N THR A 12 -23.39 -2.85 -10.11
CA THR A 12 -24.11 -1.85 -9.29
C THR A 12 -23.21 -0.97 -8.40
N PRO A 13 -22.18 -1.48 -7.70
CA PRO A 13 -21.27 -0.63 -6.90
C PRO A 13 -20.27 0.18 -7.74
N ALA A 14 -19.93 -0.27 -8.95
CA ALA A 14 -18.93 0.40 -9.78
C ALA A 14 -19.46 1.67 -10.45
N TRP A 15 -20.77 1.70 -10.77
CA TRP A 15 -21.42 2.84 -11.43
C TRP A 15 -21.34 4.14 -10.62
N ILE A 16 -21.22 4.07 -9.30
CA ILE A 16 -21.06 5.27 -8.45
C ILE A 16 -19.81 6.08 -8.80
N TRP A 17 -18.77 5.43 -9.33
CA TRP A 17 -17.51 6.08 -9.70
C TRP A 17 -17.58 6.77 -11.07
N VAL A 18 -18.49 6.36 -11.95
CA VAL A 18 -18.61 6.90 -13.32
C VAL A 18 -18.85 8.43 -13.34
N PRO A 19 -19.84 9.00 -12.63
CA PRO A 19 -20.04 10.45 -12.64
C PRO A 19 -18.87 11.21 -12.00
N LEU A 20 -18.25 10.66 -10.95
CA LEU A 20 -17.07 11.26 -10.30
C LEU A 20 -15.87 11.32 -11.25
N LEU A 21 -15.62 10.23 -11.99
CA LEU A 21 -14.57 10.17 -13.00
C LEU A 21 -14.84 11.14 -14.15
N ALA A 22 -16.08 11.24 -14.63
CA ALA A 22 -16.45 12.17 -15.69
C ALA A 22 -16.19 13.64 -15.28
N VAL A 23 -16.60 14.03 -14.07
CA VAL A 23 -16.32 15.37 -13.53
C VAL A 23 -14.82 15.61 -13.39
N ALA A 24 -14.07 14.66 -12.84
CA ALA A 24 -12.62 14.78 -12.68
C ALA A 24 -11.90 14.90 -14.03
N THR A 25 -12.33 14.17 -15.06
CA THR A 25 -11.78 14.25 -16.42
C THR A 25 -12.03 15.63 -17.04
N LEU A 26 -13.24 16.17 -16.93
CA LEU A 26 -13.55 17.51 -17.44
C LEU A 26 -12.76 18.59 -16.67
N ALA A 27 -12.70 18.48 -15.34
CA ALA A 27 -11.91 19.39 -14.51
C ALA A 27 -10.42 19.36 -14.87
N ALA A 28 -9.85 18.17 -15.11
CA ALA A 28 -8.46 18.03 -15.55
C ALA A 28 -8.24 18.65 -16.93
N TRP A 29 -9.16 18.42 -17.87
CA TRP A 29 -9.07 18.94 -19.23
C TRP A 29 -9.09 20.47 -19.30
N PHE A 30 -9.94 21.12 -18.50
CA PHE A 30 -10.09 22.58 -18.52
C PHE A 30 -9.24 23.32 -17.47
N GLY A 31 -8.79 22.63 -16.42
CA GLY A 31 -8.16 23.26 -15.25
C GLY A 31 -6.69 22.93 -15.01
N MET A 32 -6.11 21.95 -15.69
CA MET A 32 -4.68 21.63 -15.56
C MET A 32 -3.85 22.32 -16.66
N ASN A 33 -2.65 22.77 -16.30
CA ASN A 33 -1.72 23.43 -17.22
C ASN A 33 -0.54 22.51 -17.55
N ASP A 34 -0.11 22.54 -18.81
CA ASP A 34 1.14 21.92 -19.23
C ASP A 34 2.33 22.81 -18.85
N ILE A 35 3.30 22.24 -18.12
CA ILE A 35 4.55 22.91 -17.78
C ILE A 35 5.62 22.46 -18.78
N GLY A 36 6.27 23.42 -19.46
CA GLY A 36 7.26 23.16 -20.52
C GLY A 36 8.60 22.53 -20.08
N SER A 37 8.70 21.92 -18.90
CA SER A 37 9.97 21.41 -18.37
C SER A 37 10.30 19.99 -18.84
N SER A 38 11.44 19.87 -19.54
CA SER A 38 12.27 18.68 -19.78
C SER A 38 11.55 17.34 -19.96
N LYS A 39 11.18 17.04 -21.22
CA LYS A 39 10.89 15.65 -21.63
C LYS A 39 12.20 14.87 -21.67
N ALA A 40 12.61 14.29 -20.54
CA ALA A 40 13.65 13.27 -20.55
C ALA A 40 13.18 12.11 -21.45
N SER A 41 13.97 11.73 -22.45
CA SER A 41 13.63 10.61 -23.32
C SER A 41 13.64 9.30 -22.54
N VAL A 42 12.81 8.32 -22.93
CA VAL A 42 12.83 6.99 -22.28
C VAL A 42 14.24 6.38 -22.32
N ALA A 43 14.95 6.58 -23.43
CA ALA A 43 16.33 6.15 -23.60
C ALA A 43 17.30 6.77 -22.57
N SER A 44 17.08 8.02 -22.15
CA SER A 44 17.92 8.65 -21.12
C SER A 44 17.56 8.19 -19.69
N GLN A 45 16.40 7.56 -19.49
CA GLN A 45 15.98 7.02 -18.20
C GLN A 45 16.43 5.56 -17.99
N LEU A 46 16.45 4.74 -19.05
CA LEU A 46 16.79 3.32 -19.00
C LEU A 46 18.12 2.95 -18.32
N PRO A 47 19.20 3.76 -18.37
CA PRO A 47 20.44 3.44 -17.66
C PRO A 47 20.28 3.21 -16.15
N VAL A 48 19.22 3.74 -15.52
CA VAL A 48 18.93 3.52 -14.09
C VAL A 48 18.74 2.04 -13.76
N LEU A 49 18.25 1.23 -14.71
CA LEU A 49 17.99 -0.20 -14.52
C LEU A 49 19.27 -1.02 -14.23
N LYS A 50 20.44 -0.50 -14.64
CA LYS A 50 21.74 -1.12 -14.35
C LYS A 50 22.18 -0.92 -12.89
N ARG A 51 21.54 -0.02 -12.13
CA ARG A 51 21.93 0.30 -10.75
C ARG A 51 21.29 -0.69 -9.78
N LEU A 52 22.10 -1.45 -9.04
CA LEU A 52 21.63 -2.40 -8.03
C LEU A 52 20.72 -1.75 -6.97
N HIS A 53 21.05 -0.53 -6.54
CA HIS A 53 20.25 0.19 -5.55
C HIS A 53 18.80 0.43 -5.99
N LEU A 54 18.54 0.54 -7.31
CA LEU A 54 17.16 0.63 -7.83
C LEU A 54 16.37 -0.61 -7.44
N TRP A 55 16.92 -1.80 -7.72
CA TRP A 55 16.25 -3.08 -7.45
C TRP A 55 16.05 -3.33 -5.96
N LEU A 56 17.05 -3.01 -5.13
CA LEU A 56 16.92 -3.11 -3.68
C LEU A 56 15.81 -2.20 -3.14
N LEU A 57 15.76 -0.94 -3.58
CA LEU A 57 14.72 0.00 -3.16
C LEU A 57 13.34 -0.41 -3.69
N SER A 58 13.25 -0.91 -4.93
CA SER A 58 12.02 -1.45 -5.50
C SER A 58 11.49 -2.64 -4.70
N LEU A 59 12.37 -3.51 -4.20
CA LEU A 59 11.98 -4.64 -3.36
C LEU A 59 11.43 -4.17 -1.99
N LEU A 60 12.09 -3.19 -1.36
CA LEU A 60 11.58 -2.61 -0.10
C LEU A 60 10.24 -1.89 -0.30
N TYR A 61 10.08 -1.21 -1.44
CA TYR A 61 8.82 -0.59 -1.81
C TYR A 61 7.73 -1.63 -2.08
N LEU A 62 8.04 -2.71 -2.80
CA LEU A 62 7.11 -3.81 -3.04
C LEU A 62 6.67 -4.46 -1.72
N ALA A 63 7.60 -4.69 -0.78
CA ALA A 63 7.28 -5.30 0.49
C ALA A 63 6.37 -4.42 1.37
N THR A 64 6.34 -3.10 1.18
CA THR A 64 5.49 -2.17 1.94
C THR A 64 4.23 -1.79 1.17
N PHE A 65 4.38 -1.13 0.01
CA PHE A 65 3.28 -0.73 -0.86
C PHE A 65 2.54 -1.94 -1.43
N GLY A 66 3.26 -2.94 -1.92
CA GLY A 66 2.66 -4.17 -2.44
C GLY A 66 1.89 -4.92 -1.36
N SER A 67 2.41 -5.00 -0.13
CA SER A 67 1.66 -5.57 1.00
C SER A 67 0.39 -4.79 1.31
N PHE A 68 0.43 -3.45 1.33
CA PHE A 68 -0.77 -2.63 1.54
C PHE A 68 -1.87 -2.92 0.48
N ILE A 69 -1.48 -2.98 -0.79
CA ILE A 69 -2.43 -3.27 -1.88
C ILE A 69 -2.90 -4.72 -1.83
N GLY A 70 -1.99 -5.67 -1.59
CA GLY A 70 -2.31 -7.09 -1.46
C GLY A 70 -3.28 -7.37 -0.32
N PHE A 71 -3.05 -6.76 0.86
CA PHE A 71 -3.99 -6.83 1.97
C PHE A 71 -5.32 -6.16 1.62
N SER A 72 -5.31 -4.98 0.96
CA SER A 72 -6.56 -4.30 0.55
C SER A 72 -7.41 -5.17 -0.37
N ALA A 73 -6.78 -5.93 -1.27
CA ALA A 73 -7.46 -6.82 -2.20
C ALA A 73 -7.90 -8.14 -1.54
N GLY A 74 -7.06 -8.73 -0.69
CA GLY A 74 -7.27 -10.08 -0.16
C GLY A 74 -7.96 -10.15 1.21
N PHE A 75 -7.90 -9.10 2.02
CA PHE A 75 -8.32 -9.14 3.43
C PHE A 75 -9.80 -9.52 3.60
N ALA A 76 -10.71 -8.87 2.87
CA ALA A 76 -12.13 -9.17 2.97
C ALA A 76 -12.45 -10.62 2.56
N MET A 77 -11.75 -11.13 1.54
CA MET A 77 -11.92 -12.52 1.10
C MET A 77 -11.37 -13.49 2.16
N LEU A 78 -10.17 -13.25 2.69
CA LEU A 78 -9.58 -14.07 3.73
C LEU A 78 -10.43 -14.10 5.01
N ALA A 79 -10.88 -12.94 5.48
CA ALA A 79 -11.75 -12.86 6.64
C ALA A 79 -13.04 -13.67 6.44
N LYS A 80 -13.64 -13.62 5.25
CA LYS A 80 -14.85 -14.38 4.93
C LYS A 80 -14.62 -15.88 4.87
N THR A 81 -13.44 -16.34 4.46
CA THR A 81 -13.13 -17.79 4.44
C THR A 81 -12.80 -18.32 5.83
N GLN A 82 -12.17 -17.51 6.69
CA GLN A 82 -11.78 -17.93 8.05
C GLN A 82 -12.86 -17.71 9.10
N PHE A 83 -13.70 -16.68 8.93
CA PHE A 83 -14.75 -16.27 9.86
C PHE A 83 -16.05 -15.97 9.08
N PRO A 84 -16.75 -17.00 8.55
CA PRO A 84 -17.88 -16.82 7.66
C PRO A 84 -19.09 -16.13 8.30
N ASP A 85 -19.22 -16.24 9.63
CA ASP A 85 -20.33 -15.65 10.38
C ASP A 85 -20.22 -14.14 10.57
N VAL A 86 -19.06 -13.55 10.26
CA VAL A 86 -18.81 -12.12 10.44
C VAL A 86 -19.04 -11.35 9.15
N ASN A 87 -19.83 -10.28 9.21
CA ASN A 87 -20.02 -9.37 8.08
C ASN A 87 -18.81 -8.42 7.90
N ILE A 88 -17.72 -8.95 7.35
CA ILE A 88 -16.47 -8.18 7.19
C ILE A 88 -16.60 -6.98 6.24
N LEU A 89 -17.55 -6.95 5.31
CA LEU A 89 -17.65 -5.88 4.31
C LEU A 89 -17.87 -4.50 4.93
N GLN A 90 -18.50 -4.43 6.11
CA GLN A 90 -18.69 -3.19 6.85
C GLN A 90 -17.43 -2.72 7.59
N LEU A 91 -16.45 -3.61 7.81
CA LEU A 91 -15.24 -3.33 8.58
C LEU A 91 -13.98 -3.27 7.69
N ALA A 92 -13.99 -3.95 6.55
CA ALA A 92 -12.83 -4.12 5.68
C ALA A 92 -12.20 -2.81 5.21
N PHE A 93 -13.01 -1.77 5.01
CA PHE A 93 -12.54 -0.46 4.54
C PHE A 93 -11.60 0.22 5.55
N PHE A 94 -11.69 -0.13 6.83
CA PHE A 94 -10.93 0.54 7.89
C PHE A 94 -9.43 0.26 7.79
N GLY A 95 -9.03 -0.94 7.34
CA GLY A 95 -7.63 -1.30 7.12
C GLY A 95 -6.93 -0.37 6.12
N PRO A 96 -7.41 -0.27 4.86
CA PRO A 96 -6.88 0.67 3.89
C PRO A 96 -6.92 2.13 4.37
N PHE A 97 -7.96 2.51 5.10
CA PHE A 97 -8.12 3.86 5.67
C PHE A 97 -6.99 4.20 6.66
N ILE A 98 -6.77 3.38 7.69
CA ILE A 98 -5.69 3.63 8.66
C ILE A 98 -4.32 3.56 8.00
N GLY A 99 -4.10 2.63 7.07
CA GLY A 99 -2.82 2.51 6.37
C GLY A 99 -2.55 3.70 5.44
N ALA A 100 -3.59 4.34 4.89
CA ALA A 100 -3.47 5.58 4.12
C ALA A 100 -3.06 6.76 5.01
N LEU A 101 -3.64 6.90 6.20
CA LEU A 101 -3.23 7.91 7.19
C LEU A 101 -1.80 7.67 7.68
N ALA A 102 -1.46 6.40 7.96
CA ALA A 102 -0.14 6.01 8.43
C ALA A 102 0.96 6.34 7.41
N ARG A 103 0.65 6.38 6.11
CA ARG A 103 1.62 6.79 5.07
C ARG A 103 2.14 8.20 5.32
N SER A 104 1.24 9.15 5.58
CA SER A 104 1.62 10.54 5.86
C SER A 104 2.43 10.64 7.16
N ALA A 105 2.01 9.91 8.21
CA ALA A 105 2.73 9.84 9.47
C ALA A 105 4.15 9.24 9.29
N GLY A 106 4.30 8.20 8.46
CA GLY A 106 5.59 7.54 8.20
C GLY A 106 6.61 8.47 7.56
N GLY A 107 6.14 9.37 6.68
CA GLY A 107 6.95 10.47 6.15
C GLY A 107 7.46 11.38 7.28
N VAL A 108 6.55 11.97 8.07
CA VAL A 108 6.91 12.89 9.17
C VAL A 108 7.85 12.24 10.20
N ILE A 109 7.64 10.97 10.53
CA ILE A 109 8.50 10.24 11.48
C ILE A 109 9.89 10.01 10.86
N SER A 110 9.95 9.64 9.58
CA SER A 110 11.22 9.46 8.86
C SER A 110 12.01 10.76 8.72
N ASP A 111 11.30 11.89 8.64
CA ASP A 111 11.90 13.22 8.60
C ASP A 111 12.67 13.54 9.88
N LYS A 112 12.15 13.09 11.03
CA LYS A 112 12.72 13.37 12.35
C LYS A 112 13.75 12.33 12.82
N PHE A 113 13.53 11.05 12.54
CA PHE A 113 14.33 9.95 13.10
C PHE A 113 15.23 9.22 12.08
N GLY A 114 15.16 9.62 10.82
CA GLY A 114 15.93 9.03 9.72
C GLY A 114 15.23 7.85 9.06
N GLY A 115 15.04 7.94 7.73
CA GLY A 115 14.25 6.97 6.96
C GLY A 115 14.76 5.52 7.05
N VAL A 116 16.08 5.30 7.12
CA VAL A 116 16.65 3.94 7.24
C VAL A 116 16.20 3.25 8.53
N ARG A 117 16.34 3.92 9.68
CA ARG A 117 16.00 3.36 11.00
C ARG A 117 14.51 3.08 11.12
N VAL A 118 13.68 4.03 10.70
CA VAL A 118 12.22 3.88 10.71
C VAL A 118 11.78 2.73 9.80
N THR A 119 12.40 2.58 8.62
CA THR A 119 12.10 1.48 7.70
C THR A 119 12.46 0.12 8.29
N LEU A 120 13.65 -0.02 8.90
CA LEU A 120 14.09 -1.27 9.52
C LEU A 120 13.16 -1.69 10.67
N ILE A 121 12.85 -0.76 11.58
CA ILE A 121 11.92 -1.01 12.70
C ILE A 121 10.55 -1.41 12.17
N ASN A 122 10.06 -0.72 11.12
CA ASN A 122 8.79 -1.06 10.50
C ASN A 122 8.78 -2.48 9.92
N PHE A 123 9.85 -2.91 9.26
CA PHE A 123 9.96 -4.29 8.75
C PHE A 123 9.95 -5.33 9.86
N ILE A 124 10.58 -5.05 11.00
CA ILE A 124 10.51 -5.93 12.17
C ILE A 124 9.06 -6.07 12.65
N PHE A 125 8.32 -4.95 12.77
CA PHE A 125 6.90 -5.02 13.13
C PHE A 125 6.04 -5.75 12.09
N MET A 126 6.29 -5.55 10.80
CA MET A 126 5.58 -6.28 9.74
C MET A 126 5.82 -7.79 9.85
N ALA A 127 7.06 -8.21 10.11
CA ALA A 127 7.39 -9.63 10.30
C ALA A 127 6.70 -10.20 11.56
N LEU A 128 6.74 -9.46 12.67
CA LEU A 128 6.10 -9.85 13.93
C LEU A 128 4.58 -9.98 13.78
N PHE A 129 3.89 -9.00 13.18
CA PHE A 129 2.45 -9.09 12.96
C PHE A 129 2.08 -10.21 11.99
N THR A 130 2.91 -10.46 10.97
CA THR A 130 2.70 -11.58 10.05
C THR A 130 2.82 -12.92 10.79
N ALA A 131 3.79 -13.08 11.69
CA ALA A 131 3.91 -14.27 12.52
C ALA A 131 2.73 -14.40 13.50
N LEU A 132 2.35 -13.30 14.15
CA LEU A 132 1.24 -13.26 15.10
C LEU A 132 -0.10 -13.61 14.44
N LEU A 133 -0.26 -13.31 13.15
CA LEU A 133 -1.48 -13.63 12.39
C LEU A 133 -1.79 -15.14 12.42
N PHE A 134 -0.79 -16.00 12.36
CA PHE A 134 -0.98 -17.46 12.41
C PHE A 134 -1.62 -17.93 13.73
N LEU A 135 -1.36 -17.22 14.84
CA LEU A 135 -1.95 -17.53 16.14
C LEU A 135 -3.42 -17.09 16.26
N THR A 136 -3.90 -16.26 15.34
CA THR A 136 -5.28 -15.75 15.34
C THR A 136 -6.24 -16.61 14.51
N LEU A 137 -5.70 -17.46 13.63
CA LEU A 137 -6.48 -18.29 12.70
C LEU A 137 -7.07 -19.52 13.38
N PRO A 138 -8.26 -20.00 12.96
CA PRO A 138 -8.95 -21.13 13.58
C PRO A 138 -8.37 -22.52 13.26
N GLY A 139 -7.09 -22.64 12.87
CA GLY A 139 -6.52 -23.84 12.25
C GLY A 139 -6.64 -25.14 13.06
N SER A 140 -6.36 -25.12 14.36
CA SER A 140 -6.42 -26.30 15.25
C SER A 140 -7.14 -26.04 16.59
N GLY A 141 -7.74 -24.84 16.74
CA GLY A 141 -8.46 -24.42 17.95
C GLY A 141 -9.48 -23.32 17.64
N ALA A 142 -10.10 -22.75 18.66
CA ALA A 142 -11.04 -21.63 18.49
C ALA A 142 -10.27 -20.36 18.09
N GLY A 143 -10.24 -20.04 16.80
CA GLY A 143 -9.69 -18.78 16.30
C GLY A 143 -10.49 -17.58 16.83
N SER A 144 -9.85 -16.42 16.93
CA SER A 144 -10.49 -15.18 17.40
C SER A 144 -10.54 -14.14 16.31
N PHE A 145 -11.74 -13.84 15.83
CA PHE A 145 -11.94 -12.80 14.81
C PHE A 145 -11.39 -11.45 15.28
N SER A 146 -11.64 -11.07 16.54
CA SER A 146 -11.17 -9.80 17.10
C SER A 146 -9.64 -9.71 17.09
N ALA A 147 -8.94 -10.80 17.45
CA ALA A 147 -7.49 -10.85 17.39
C ALA A 147 -6.99 -10.78 15.94
N PHE A 148 -7.59 -11.55 15.03
CA PHE A 148 -7.27 -11.54 13.60
C PHE A 148 -7.43 -10.13 13.01
N TYR A 149 -8.54 -9.47 13.30
CA TYR A 149 -8.83 -8.11 12.82
C TYR A 149 -7.81 -7.10 13.34
N LEU A 150 -7.51 -7.11 14.65
CA LEU A 150 -6.53 -6.19 15.24
C LEU A 150 -5.12 -6.40 14.69
N VAL A 151 -4.70 -7.65 14.50
CA VAL A 151 -3.40 -7.96 13.86
C VAL A 151 -3.38 -7.46 12.42
N PHE A 152 -4.45 -7.66 11.66
CA PHE A 152 -4.57 -7.11 10.31
C PHE A 152 -4.54 -5.58 10.28
N MET A 153 -5.16 -4.90 11.25
CA MET A 153 -5.05 -3.45 11.38
C MET A 153 -3.60 -3.02 11.64
N GLY A 154 -2.87 -3.77 12.47
CA GLY A 154 -1.42 -3.58 12.67
C GLY A 154 -0.63 -3.77 11.37
N LEU A 155 -0.96 -4.78 10.57
CA LEU A 155 -0.35 -5.00 9.24
C LEU A 155 -0.66 -3.86 8.26
N PHE A 156 -1.90 -3.37 8.20
CA PHE A 156 -2.27 -2.23 7.37
C PHE A 156 -1.57 -0.94 7.82
N LEU A 157 -1.46 -0.72 9.13
CA LEU A 157 -0.79 0.44 9.71
C LEU A 157 0.71 0.42 9.37
N THR A 158 1.39 -0.71 9.58
CA THR A 158 2.83 -0.87 9.33
C THR A 158 3.16 -0.91 7.83
N ALA A 159 2.34 -1.55 7.00
CA ALA A 159 2.45 -1.45 5.55
C ALA A 159 2.22 0.01 5.08
N GLY A 160 1.30 0.72 5.72
CA GLY A 160 1.04 2.14 5.52
C GLY A 160 2.25 3.03 5.83
N LEU A 161 2.76 2.94 7.06
CA LEU A 161 3.95 3.66 7.56
C LEU A 161 5.17 3.39 6.68
N GLY A 162 5.39 2.13 6.34
CA GLY A 162 6.49 1.68 5.50
C GLY A 162 6.49 2.26 4.09
N ARG A 163 5.39 2.85 3.59
CA ARG A 163 5.35 3.55 2.29
C ARG A 163 5.93 4.96 2.34
N GLY A 164 5.94 5.61 3.50
CA GLY A 164 6.46 6.97 3.65
C GLY A 164 8.00 7.02 3.66
N SER A 165 8.64 5.99 4.20
CA SER A 165 10.08 5.95 4.48
C SER A 165 10.99 5.70 3.26
N PRO A 166 10.64 4.86 2.27
CA PRO A 166 11.43 4.60 1.06
C PRO A 166 11.58 5.82 0.14
N VAL A 167 10.60 6.73 0.14
CA VAL A 167 10.63 7.98 -0.66
C VAL A 167 11.81 8.88 -0.25
N ARG A 168 12.22 8.80 1.03
CA ARG A 168 13.42 9.50 1.52
C ARG A 168 14.70 8.73 1.29
N LEU A 169 14.66 7.40 1.35
CA LEU A 169 15.81 6.54 1.03
C LEU A 169 16.28 6.74 -0.41
N SER A 170 15.35 6.78 -1.38
CA SER A 170 15.68 7.10 -2.77
C SER A 170 16.28 8.50 -2.91
N ALA A 171 15.73 9.51 -2.22
CA ALA A 171 16.29 10.87 -2.21
C ALA A 171 17.70 10.94 -1.60
N VAL A 172 18.00 10.17 -0.54
CA VAL A 172 19.33 10.09 0.07
C VAL A 172 20.33 9.34 -0.81
N VAL A 173 19.95 8.21 -1.40
CA VAL A 173 20.81 7.44 -2.31
C VAL A 173 21.14 8.25 -3.57
N VAL A 174 20.17 8.98 -4.12
CA VAL A 174 20.42 9.90 -5.26
C VAL A 174 21.39 11.02 -4.86
N ARG A 175 21.26 11.58 -3.65
CA ARG A 175 22.19 12.62 -3.14
C ARG A 175 23.60 12.09 -2.87
N LEU A 176 23.74 10.84 -2.41
CA LEU A 176 25.04 10.21 -2.19
C LEU A 176 25.71 9.83 -3.52
N GLY A 177 24.95 9.29 -4.48
CA GLY A 177 25.46 9.03 -5.83
C GLY A 177 25.86 10.28 -6.61
N ALA A 178 25.37 11.46 -6.23
CA ALA A 178 25.81 12.75 -6.76
C ALA A 178 27.10 13.29 -6.10
N ARG A 179 27.46 12.78 -4.90
CA ARG A 179 28.70 13.13 -4.20
C ARG A 179 29.89 12.26 -4.61
N ASP A 180 29.65 11.00 -4.96
CA ASP A 180 30.70 10.05 -5.36
C ASP A 180 31.06 10.15 -6.87
N GLY A 181 30.46 11.10 -7.59
CA GLY A 181 30.66 11.31 -9.03
C GLY A 181 31.25 12.68 -9.41
N GLY A 182 31.86 13.39 -8.46
CA GLY A 182 32.69 14.58 -8.68
C GLY A 182 34.13 14.30 -8.33
#